data_AF-A0A521GU14-F1
#
_entry.id   AF-A0A521GU14-F1
#
_cell.length_a   1.000
_cell.length_b   1.000
_cell.length_c   1.000
_cell.angle_alpha   90.00
_cell.angle_beta   90.00
_cell.angle_gamma   90.00
#
_symmetry.space_group_name_H-M   'P 1'
#
loop_
_entity.id
_entity.type
_entity.pdbx_description
1 polymer ?
#
loop_
_entity_poly.entity_id
_entity_poly.type
_entity_poly.pdbx_seq_one_letter_code
_entity_poly.pdbx_strand_id
1 'polypeptide(L)'
;MDQTFATDRETLERAAVLRFIRSSGPGGQHRNKAETGVRLFHPPSGITVAATERRSQFQNRELAFERLIAKLEDRNRKRKPRVPTARPKAAERTRLEQKRRRGTTKQERRDPEAE
;
A
#
# COMPACT_ATOMS: atom_id res chain seq x y z
N MET A 1 8.96 -1.84 18.11
CA MET A 1 7.89 -2.56 18.84
C MET A 1 6.74 -2.76 17.87
N ASP A 2 6.41 -4.01 17.53
CA ASP A 2 5.20 -4.33 16.75
C ASP A 2 3.99 -4.04 17.65
N GLN A 3 3.43 -2.83 17.54
CA GLN A 3 2.19 -2.50 18.24
C GLN A 3 1.02 -3.08 17.44
N THR A 4 0.36 -4.09 18.00
CA THR A 4 -0.93 -4.57 17.51
C THR A 4 -2.01 -3.64 18.05
N PHE A 5 -2.82 -3.06 17.17
CA PHE A 5 -3.96 -2.23 17.54
C PHE A 5 -5.24 -3.06 17.65
N ALA A 6 -6.14 -2.71 18.57
CA ALA A 6 -7.46 -3.33 18.63
C ALA A 6 -8.30 -2.97 17.40
N THR A 7 -9.04 -3.94 16.87
CA THR A 7 -9.91 -3.77 15.71
C THR A 7 -11.40 -3.71 16.10
N ASP A 8 -11.71 -3.96 17.37
CA ASP A 8 -13.09 -3.97 17.87
C ASP A 8 -13.74 -2.58 17.77
N ARG A 9 -14.97 -2.55 17.27
CA ARG A 9 -15.69 -1.30 17.04
C ARG A 9 -15.84 -0.47 18.31
N GLU A 10 -16.22 -1.11 19.42
CA GLU A 10 -16.42 -0.44 20.71
C GLU A 10 -15.15 0.23 21.22
N THR A 11 -14.01 -0.45 21.12
CA THR A 11 -12.71 0.09 21.52
C THR A 11 -12.30 1.28 20.66
N LEU A 12 -12.50 1.16 19.34
CA LEU A 12 -12.20 2.25 18.41
C LEU A 12 -13.08 3.47 18.64
N GLU A 13 -14.35 3.29 19.01
CA GLU A 13 -15.24 4.41 19.31
C GLU A 13 -14.79 5.21 20.54
N ARG A 14 -14.23 4.55 21.56
CA ARG A 14 -13.69 5.23 22.75
C ARG A 14 -12.38 5.96 22.46
N ALA A 15 -11.53 5.37 21.62
CA ALA A 15 -10.18 5.87 21.39
C ALA A 15 -10.09 6.88 20.23
N ALA A 16 -10.99 6.82 19.25
CA ALA A 16 -10.91 7.64 18.05
C ALA A 16 -11.58 9.02 18.25
N VAL A 17 -10.94 10.05 17.72
CA VAL A 17 -11.46 11.42 17.70
C VAL A 17 -12.22 11.61 16.39
N LEU A 18 -13.53 11.83 16.51
CA LEU A 18 -14.42 12.09 15.38
C LEU A 18 -14.61 13.59 15.19
N ARG A 19 -14.49 14.07 13.94
CA ARG A 19 -14.78 15.44 13.56
C ARG A 19 -15.66 15.46 12.31
N PHE A 20 -16.71 16.27 12.32
CA PHE A 20 -17.55 16.48 11.13
C PHE A 20 -16.88 17.49 10.19
N ILE A 21 -17.04 17.27 8.89
CA ILE A 21 -16.47 18.11 7.84
C ILE A 21 -17.51 18.35 6.74
N ARG A 22 -17.37 19.48 6.06
CA ARG A 22 -18.13 19.76 4.82
C ARG A 22 -17.47 19.03 3.66
N SER A 23 -18.30 18.53 2.76
CA SER A 23 -17.80 17.86 1.55
C SER A 23 -17.34 18.92 0.55
N SER A 24 -16.12 18.80 0.03
CA SER A 24 -15.61 19.65 -1.05
C SER A 24 -16.00 19.09 -2.43
N GLY A 25 -16.18 19.98 -3.42
CA GLY A 25 -16.37 19.62 -4.83
C GLY A 25 -17.69 20.13 -5.45
N PRO A 26 -17.86 19.97 -6.78
CA PRO A 26 -19.06 20.42 -7.48
C PRO A 26 -20.31 19.71 -6.93
N GLY A 27 -21.27 20.49 -6.48
CA GLY A 27 -22.47 19.98 -5.82
C GLY A 27 -23.52 21.05 -5.57
N GLY A 28 -24.73 20.61 -5.23
CA GLY A 28 -25.83 21.52 -4.86
C GLY A 28 -25.65 22.13 -3.47
N GLN A 29 -26.53 23.07 -3.12
CA GLN A 29 -26.50 23.81 -1.85
C GLN A 29 -26.44 22.90 -0.63
N HIS A 30 -27.16 21.78 -0.66
CA HIS A 30 -27.19 20.81 0.44
C HIS A 30 -25.80 20.21 0.71
N ARG A 31 -25.04 19.82 -0.33
CA ARG A 31 -23.70 19.24 -0.17
C ARG A 31 -22.69 20.25 0.38
N ASN A 32 -22.80 21.51 -0.02
CA ASN A 32 -21.82 22.55 0.33
C ASN A 32 -22.06 23.12 1.74
N LYS A 33 -23.31 23.15 2.19
CA LYS A 33 -23.69 23.69 3.51
C LYS A 33 -23.69 22.63 4.60
N ALA A 34 -24.08 21.39 4.29
CA ALA A 34 -24.23 20.36 5.30
C ALA A 34 -22.90 19.71 5.68
N GLU A 35 -22.68 19.53 6.99
CA GLU A 35 -21.49 18.89 7.58
C GLU A 35 -21.67 17.37 7.62
N THR A 36 -21.99 16.77 6.48
CA THR A 36 -22.30 15.34 6.37
C THR A 36 -21.06 14.46 6.35
N GLY A 37 -19.88 15.02 6.05
CA GLY A 37 -18.64 14.28 6.00
C GLY A 37 -18.09 13.99 7.39
N VAL A 38 -17.42 12.84 7.54
CA VAL A 38 -16.80 12.44 8.79
C VAL A 38 -15.30 12.26 8.59
N ARG A 39 -14.51 12.87 9.47
CA ARG A 39 -13.07 12.65 9.62
C ARG A 39 -12.81 11.97 10.95
N LEU A 40 -12.19 10.80 10.90
CA LEU A 40 -11.88 9.98 12.06
C LEU A 40 -10.36 9.91 12.21
N PHE A 41 -9.87 10.26 13.40
CA PHE A 41 -8.45 10.18 13.75
C PHE A 41 -8.29 9.16 14.89
N HIS A 42 -7.39 8.19 14.72
CA HIS A 42 -7.05 7.24 15.77
C HIS A 42 -5.67 7.59 16.35
N PRO A 43 -5.59 8.26 17.52
CA PRO A 43 -4.32 8.71 18.10
C PRO A 43 -3.29 7.60 18.32
N PRO A 44 -3.67 6.40 18.84
CA PRO A 44 -2.71 5.32 19.06
C PRO A 44 -1.96 4.88 17.79
N SER A 45 -2.64 4.78 16.65
CA SER A 45 -2.01 4.37 15.39
C SER A 45 -1.52 5.53 14.52
N GLY A 46 -1.94 6.76 14.82
CA GLY A 46 -1.71 7.94 13.99
C GLY A 46 -2.48 7.95 12.66
N ILE A 47 -3.37 6.98 12.42
CA ILE A 47 -4.12 6.88 11.15
C ILE A 47 -5.30 7.86 11.15
N THR A 48 -5.42 8.59 10.05
CA THR A 48 -6.60 9.41 9.74
C THR A 48 -7.38 8.80 8.57
N VAL A 49 -8.71 8.83 8.68
CA VAL A 49 -9.63 8.42 7.63
C VAL A 49 -10.70 9.48 7.44
N ALA A 50 -11.17 9.65 6.22
CA ALA A 50 -12.31 10.50 5.89
C ALA A 50 -13.35 9.70 5.08
N ALA A 51 -14.62 10.03 5.27
CA ALA A 51 -15.76 9.49 4.54
C ALA A 51 -16.75 10.61 4.21
N THR A 52 -17.02 10.81 2.92
CA THR A 52 -17.89 11.88 2.39
C THR A 52 -18.80 11.39 1.26
N GLU A 53 -18.94 10.07 1.09
CA GLU A 53 -19.62 9.48 -0.08
C GLU A 53 -21.13 9.45 0.06
N ARG A 54 -21.63 9.36 1.29
CA ARG A 54 -23.07 9.22 1.57
C ARG A 54 -23.68 10.57 1.93
N ARG A 55 -25.00 10.67 1.75
CA ARG A 55 -25.76 11.88 2.09
C ARG A 55 -25.94 12.07 3.60
N SER A 56 -25.93 11.00 4.40
CA SER A 56 -26.12 11.08 5.84
C SER A 56 -24.81 10.94 6.62
N GLN A 57 -24.68 11.72 7.70
CA GLN A 57 -23.51 11.67 8.57
C GLN A 57 -23.35 10.32 9.29
N PHE A 58 -24.47 9.65 9.60
CA PHE A 58 -24.47 8.34 10.25
C PHE A 58 -23.82 7.28 9.35
N GLN A 59 -24.24 7.23 8.08
CA GLN A 59 -23.65 6.30 7.11
C GLN A 59 -22.17 6.62 6.85
N ASN A 60 -21.81 7.90 6.80
CA ASN A 60 -20.40 8.29 6.67
C ASN A 60 -19.59 7.93 7.93
N ARG A 61 -20.18 7.98 9.12
CA ARG A 61 -19.53 7.51 10.36
C ARG A 61 -19.26 6.01 10.28
N GLU A 62 -20.25 5.20 9.92
CA GLU A 62 -20.07 3.75 9.78
C GLU A 62 -18.94 3.42 8.78
N LEU A 63 -18.99 4.05 7.60
CA LEU A 63 -17.98 3.87 6.57
C LEU A 63 -16.57 4.31 7.02
N ALA A 64 -16.47 5.39 7.80
CA ALA A 64 -15.18 5.86 8.32
C ALA A 64 -14.54 4.83 9.27
N PHE A 65 -15.34 4.19 10.11
CA PHE A 65 -14.87 3.15 11.03
C PHE A 65 -14.54 1.84 10.30
N GLU A 66 -15.34 1.41 9.33
CA GLU A 66 -15.01 0.24 8.49
C GLU A 66 -13.64 0.41 7.80
N ARG A 67 -13.40 1.60 7.26
CA ARG A 67 -12.10 1.96 6.66
C ARG A 67 -10.98 2.02 7.67
N LEU A 68 -11.24 2.52 8.88
CA LEU A 68 -10.24 2.56 9.93
C LEU A 68 -9.84 1.14 10.34
N ILE A 69 -10.83 0.26 10.54
CA ILE A 69 -10.65 -1.16 10.83
C ILE A 69 -9.78 -1.82 9.76
N ALA A 70 -10.13 -1.70 8.48
CA ALA A 70 -9.35 -2.29 7.39
C ALA A 70 -7.89 -1.81 7.36
N LYS A 71 -7.64 -0.52 7.65
CA LYS A 71 -6.27 0.02 7.73
C LYS A 71 -5.50 -0.51 8.94
N LEU A 72 -6.17 -0.68 10.09
CA LEU A 72 -5.55 -1.24 11.28
C LEU A 72 -5.25 -2.72 11.11
N GLU A 73 -6.11 -3.47 10.45
CA GLU A 73 -5.86 -4.87 10.09
C GLU A 73 -4.64 -5.01 9.19
N ASP A 74 -4.53 -4.20 8.13
CA ASP A 74 -3.34 -4.19 7.27
C ASP A 74 -2.08 -3.81 8.05
N ARG A 75 -2.18 -2.87 9.00
CA ARG A 75 -1.07 -2.45 9.85
C ARG A 75 -0.63 -3.55 10.83
N ASN A 76 -1.60 -4.28 11.39
CA ASN A 76 -1.38 -5.40 12.31
C ASN A 76 -0.82 -6.63 11.57
N ARG A 77 -1.08 -6.73 10.26
CA ARG A 77 -0.59 -7.83 9.44
C ARG A 77 0.92 -7.74 9.26
N LYS A 78 1.62 -8.74 9.77
CA LYS A 78 3.05 -8.91 9.49
C LYS A 78 3.24 -9.20 8.00
N ARG A 79 3.93 -8.29 7.29
CA ARG A 79 4.30 -8.51 5.90
C ARG A 79 5.30 -9.66 5.84
N LYS A 80 4.97 -10.73 5.10
CA LYS A 80 5.94 -11.79 4.82
C LYS A 80 7.11 -11.17 4.05
N PRO A 81 8.37 -11.38 4.49
CA PRO A 81 9.51 -10.85 3.76
C PRO A 81 9.52 -11.42 2.35
N ARG A 82 9.79 -10.57 1.36
CA ARG A 82 9.97 -11.01 -0.02
C ARG A 82 11.24 -11.86 -0.08
N VAL A 83 11.08 -13.15 -0.37
CA VAL A 83 12.22 -14.01 -0.69
C VAL A 83 12.65 -13.68 -2.12
N PRO A 84 13.91 -13.27 -2.36
CA PRO A 84 14.38 -13.04 -3.72
C PRO A 84 14.34 -14.35 -4.51
N THR A 85 13.84 -14.28 -5.73
CA THR A 85 13.82 -15.43 -6.63
C THR A 85 15.22 -15.69 -7.19
N ALA A 86 15.59 -16.95 -7.34
CA ALA A 86 16.80 -17.34 -8.07
C ALA A 86 16.72 -16.88 -9.54
N ARG A 87 17.89 -16.75 -10.20
CA ARG A 87 17.93 -16.44 -11.63
C ARG A 87 17.24 -17.56 -12.42
N PRO A 88 16.41 -17.25 -13.44
CA PRO A 88 15.79 -18.29 -14.27
C PRO A 88 16.84 -19.10 -15.02
N LYS A 89 16.63 -20.42 -15.15
CA LYS A 89 17.53 -21.32 -15.91
C LYS A 89 17.74 -20.87 -17.36
N ALA A 90 16.72 -20.27 -17.99
CA ALA A 90 16.83 -19.71 -19.33
C ALA A 90 17.86 -18.56 -19.39
N ALA A 91 17.84 -17.66 -18.40
CA ALA A 91 18.82 -16.57 -18.31
C ALA A 91 20.25 -17.09 -18.07
N GLU A 92 20.39 -18.18 -17.31
CA GLU A 92 21.69 -18.85 -17.14
C GLU A 92 22.21 -19.44 -18.46
N ARG A 93 21.33 -20.10 -19.24
CA ARG A 93 21.67 -20.65 -20.57
C ARG A 93 22.16 -19.57 -21.52
N THR A 94 21.39 -18.50 -21.69
CA THR A 94 21.77 -17.37 -22.57
C THR A 94 23.10 -16.74 -22.15
N ARG A 95 23.33 -16.56 -20.84
CA ARG A 95 24.61 -16.05 -20.32
C ARG A 95 25.77 -16.97 -20.69
N LEU A 96 25.62 -18.28 -20.50
CA LEU A 96 26.67 -19.25 -20.81
C LEU A 96 26.96 -19.30 -22.32
N GLU A 97 25.93 -19.25 -23.15
CA GLU A 97 26.04 -19.20 -24.60
C GLU A 97 26.78 -17.94 -25.07
N GLN A 98 26.39 -16.76 -24.56
CA GLN A 98 27.10 -15.51 -24.84
C GLN A 98 28.57 -15.58 -24.42
N LYS A 99 28.88 -16.18 -23.26
CA LYS A 99 30.26 -16.37 -22.80
C LYS A 99 31.05 -17.28 -23.75
N ARG A 100 30.45 -18.37 -24.23
CA ARG A 100 31.06 -19.28 -25.21
C ARG A 100 31.34 -18.58 -26.53
N ARG A 101 30.34 -17.91 -27.10
CA ARG A 101 30.47 -17.16 -28.37
C ARG A 101 31.53 -16.07 -28.29
N ARG A 102 31.62 -15.35 -27.18
CA ARG A 102 32.68 -14.35 -26.98
C ARG A 102 34.07 -15.01 -26.88
N GLY A 103 34.16 -16.19 -26.28
CA GLY A 103 35.39 -16.97 -26.19
C GLY A 103 35.88 -17.41 -27.56
N THR A 104 35.01 -17.97 -28.40
CA THR A 104 35.35 -18.38 -29.77
C THR A 104 35.82 -17.19 -30.60
N THR A 105 35.08 -16.09 -30.59
CA THR A 105 35.48 -14.86 -31.29
C THR A 105 36.83 -14.30 -30.81
N LYS A 106 37.20 -14.48 -29.54
CA LYS A 106 38.52 -14.06 -29.04
C LYS A 106 39.65 -14.97 -29.50
N GLN A 107 39.40 -16.26 -29.63
CA GLN A 107 40.39 -17.22 -30.16
C GLN A 107 40.65 -16.96 -31.64
N GLU A 108 39.58 -16.74 -32.43
CA GLU A 108 39.67 -16.42 -33.86
C GLU A 108 40.39 -15.09 -34.14
N ARG A 109 40.35 -14.14 -33.20
CA ARG A 109 41.06 -12.86 -33.28
C ARG A 109 42.49 -12.91 -32.77
N ARG A 110 42.94 -14.05 -32.24
CA ARG A 110 44.31 -14.16 -31.73
C ARG A 110 45.23 -14.32 -32.93
N ASP A 111 46.22 -13.44 -33.07
CA ASP A 111 47.17 -13.49 -34.18
C ASP A 111 47.89 -14.84 -34.21
N PRO A 112 47.89 -15.54 -35.36
CA PRO A 112 48.53 -16.85 -35.50
C PRO A 112 50.06 -16.78 -35.51
N GLU A 113 50.66 -15.58 -35.67
CA GLU A 113 52.11 -15.35 -35.72
C GLU A 113 52.71 -14.80 -34.41
N ALA A 114 51.97 -14.82 -33.30
CA ALA A 114 52.43 -14.26 -32.01
C ALA A 114 53.43 -15.16 -31.24
N GLU A 115 54.26 -15.95 -31.94
CA GLU A 115 55.34 -16.77 -31.37
C GLU A 115 56.72 -16.17 -31.65
#